data_AF-A0A1X3FWC6-F1
#
_entry.id   AF-A0A1X3FWC6-F1
#
_cell.length_a   1.000
_cell.length_b   1.000
_cell.length_c   1.000
_cell.angle_alpha   90.00
_cell.angle_beta   90.00
_cell.angle_gamma   90.00
#
_symmetry.space_group_name_H-M   'P 1'
#
loop_
_entity.id
_entity.type
_entity.pdbx_description
1 polymer ?
#
loop_
_entity_poly.entity_id
_entity_poly.type
_entity_poly.pdbx_seq_one_letter_code
_entity_poly.pdbx_strand_id
1 'polypeptide(L)'
;MRGKIEEIIYVRLEAGEDFVHALWDICKEYDIKTGVLLDATGNFAKVSLMRISRNPSRDNWGVDFLEIPGPVQVSATGILGTGWVPENLPPPPASHCNYPDTGFGPGGFEGQDTPYFKFNTTVTKCLRDDLWPPAAGFTG
;
A
#
# COMPACT_ATOMS: atom_id res chain seq x y z
N MET A 1 4.93 2.41 -28.09
CA MET A 1 5.99 2.25 -27.07
C MET A 1 6.41 0.78 -27.03
N ARG A 2 7.70 0.51 -26.84
CA ARG A 2 8.25 -0.84 -26.59
C ARG A 2 9.19 -0.73 -25.39
N GLY A 3 9.10 -1.67 -24.47
CA GLY A 3 9.97 -1.81 -23.30
C GLY A 3 10.16 -3.30 -23.01
N LYS A 4 11.19 -3.64 -22.22
CA LYS A 4 11.42 -5.00 -21.74
C LYS A 4 11.04 -5.07 -20.27
N ILE A 5 10.36 -6.15 -19.88
CA ILE A 5 10.21 -6.54 -18.49
C ILE A 5 11.44 -7.38 -18.17
N GLU A 6 12.25 -6.95 -17.21
CA GLU A 6 13.51 -7.63 -16.86
C GLU A 6 13.25 -8.92 -16.08
N GLU A 7 12.32 -8.88 -15.12
CA GLU A 7 12.01 -9.99 -14.25
C GLU A 7 10.52 -9.98 -13.84
N ILE A 8 9.97 -11.18 -13.59
CA ILE A 8 8.62 -11.36 -13.04
C ILE A 8 8.75 -12.24 -11.79
N ILE A 9 8.32 -11.70 -10.66
CA ILE A 9 8.40 -12.36 -9.34
C ILE A 9 6.98 -12.71 -8.91
N TYR A 10 6.77 -13.96 -8.48
CA TYR A 10 5.52 -14.45 -7.90
C TYR A 10 5.72 -14.66 -6.41
N VAL A 11 4.89 -14.02 -5.59
CA VAL A 11 4.95 -14.16 -4.13
C VAL A 11 3.57 -14.48 -3.59
N ARG A 12 3.53 -15.28 -2.53
CA ARG A 12 2.33 -15.54 -1.73
C ARG A 12 2.60 -15.04 -0.31
N LEU A 13 1.68 -14.25 0.21
CA LEU A 13 1.72 -13.77 1.59
C LEU A 13 1.06 -14.79 2.53
N GLU A 14 1.55 -14.82 3.75
CA GLU A 14 1.04 -15.65 4.83
C GLU A 14 -0.14 -14.99 5.56
N ALA A 15 -0.95 -15.83 6.20
CA ALA A 15 -2.10 -15.35 6.95
C ALA A 15 -1.67 -14.48 8.13
N GLY A 16 -2.23 -13.28 8.22
CA GLY A 16 -1.95 -12.33 9.30
C GLY A 16 -0.87 -11.30 8.97
N GLU A 17 -0.20 -11.42 7.82
CA GLU A 17 0.74 -10.40 7.35
C GLU A 17 0.03 -9.10 6.92
N ASP A 18 0.71 -7.98 7.15
CA ASP A 18 0.32 -6.69 6.57
C ASP A 18 0.81 -6.61 5.12
N PHE A 19 -0.10 -6.32 4.19
CA PHE A 19 0.20 -6.30 2.75
C PHE A 19 1.33 -5.32 2.39
N VAL A 20 1.33 -4.14 2.99
CA VAL A 20 2.27 -3.07 2.64
C VAL A 20 3.65 -3.38 3.20
N HIS A 21 3.72 -3.85 4.45
CA HIS A 21 4.99 -4.30 5.03
C HIS A 21 5.56 -5.50 4.30
N ALA A 22 4.74 -6.49 3.94
CA ALA A 22 5.25 -7.65 3.21
C ALA A 22 5.78 -7.28 1.82
N LEU A 23 5.12 -6.35 1.13
CA LEU A 23 5.65 -5.79 -0.12
C LEU A 23 6.98 -5.06 0.08
N TRP A 24 7.18 -4.40 1.22
CA TRP A 24 8.48 -3.80 1.55
C TRP A 24 9.57 -4.85 1.68
N ASP A 25 9.31 -5.91 2.41
CA ASP A 25 10.28 -6.99 2.60
C ASP A 25 10.62 -7.67 1.27
N ILE A 26 9.62 -7.90 0.41
CA ILE A 26 9.83 -8.40 -0.96
C ILE A 26 10.69 -7.45 -1.78
N CYS A 27 10.43 -6.13 -1.74
CA CYS A 27 11.24 -5.17 -2.48
C CYS A 27 12.70 -5.17 -2.02
N LYS A 28 12.95 -5.37 -0.72
CA LYS A 28 14.31 -5.49 -0.18
C LYS A 28 14.98 -6.80 -0.57
N GLU A 29 14.28 -7.92 -0.44
CA GLU A 29 14.82 -9.26 -0.71
C GLU A 29 15.27 -9.41 -2.17
N TYR A 30 14.47 -8.91 -3.11
CA TYR A 30 14.75 -8.98 -4.54
C TYR A 30 15.41 -7.72 -5.12
N ASP A 31 15.85 -6.79 -4.27
CA ASP A 31 16.46 -5.50 -4.64
C ASP A 31 15.65 -4.70 -5.71
N ILE A 32 14.33 -4.68 -5.56
CA ILE A 32 13.42 -4.02 -6.51
C ILE A 32 13.45 -2.51 -6.32
N LYS A 33 14.17 -1.80 -7.20
CA LYS A 33 14.24 -0.34 -7.19
C LYS A 33 13.03 0.34 -7.83
N THR A 34 12.47 -0.29 -8.85
CA THR A 34 11.27 0.18 -9.54
C THR A 34 10.57 -1.01 -10.18
N GLY A 35 9.24 -1.03 -10.13
CA GLY A 35 8.46 -2.17 -10.58
C GLY A 35 6.99 -1.86 -10.75
N VAL A 36 6.29 -2.85 -11.30
CA VAL A 36 4.85 -2.82 -11.49
C VAL A 36 4.27 -4.02 -10.77
N LEU A 37 3.30 -3.78 -9.88
CA LEU A 37 2.42 -4.81 -9.38
C LEU A 37 1.44 -5.16 -10.50
N LEU A 38 1.73 -6.24 -11.22
CA LEU A 38 0.93 -6.69 -12.36
C LEU A 38 -0.46 -7.15 -11.93
N ASP A 39 -0.52 -7.95 -10.86
CA ASP A 39 -1.76 -8.41 -10.23
C ASP A 39 -1.47 -8.83 -8.79
N ALA A 40 -2.36 -8.48 -7.88
CA ALA A 40 -2.43 -9.05 -6.54
C ALA A 40 -3.90 -9.33 -6.21
N THR A 41 -4.18 -10.56 -5.80
CA THR A 41 -5.52 -10.97 -5.37
C THR A 41 -5.44 -11.70 -4.04
N GLY A 42 -6.42 -11.47 -3.16
CA GLY A 42 -6.42 -12.09 -1.85
C GLY A 42 -7.62 -11.70 -0.99
N ASN A 43 -7.65 -12.25 0.22
CA ASN A 43 -8.66 -11.93 1.21
C ASN A 43 -8.02 -11.24 2.41
N PHE A 44 -8.68 -10.21 2.92
CA PHE A 44 -8.19 -9.39 4.03
C PHE A 44 -9.23 -9.31 5.15
N ALA A 45 -8.74 -9.33 6.38
CA ALA A 45 -9.57 -9.14 7.58
C ALA A 45 -9.99 -7.67 7.79
N LYS A 46 -9.23 -6.74 7.21
CA LYS A 46 -9.53 -5.31 7.14
C LYS A 46 -8.70 -4.68 6.02
N VAL A 47 -9.20 -3.59 5.44
CA VAL A 47 -8.44 -2.79 4.48
C VAL A 47 -8.56 -1.31 4.85
N SER A 48 -7.43 -0.62 4.89
CA SER A 48 -7.38 0.84 5.01
C SER A 48 -7.05 1.42 3.63
N LEU A 49 -8.01 2.13 3.06
CA LEU A 49 -7.86 2.79 1.77
C LEU A 49 -7.74 4.29 1.96
N MET A 50 -6.96 4.89 1.10
CA MET A 50 -6.92 6.33 0.96
C MET A 50 -7.86 6.77 -0.15
N ARG A 51 -8.61 7.84 0.08
CA ARG A 51 -9.49 8.46 -0.92
C ARG A 51 -9.26 9.96 -0.96
N ILE A 52 -9.50 10.55 -2.13
CA ILE A 52 -9.59 12.01 -2.24
C ILE A 52 -10.85 12.44 -1.48
N SER A 53 -10.66 13.36 -0.53
CA SER A 53 -11.74 13.85 0.34
C SER A 53 -12.79 14.59 -0.48
N ARG A 54 -14.07 14.36 -0.17
CA ARG A 54 -15.18 15.12 -0.77
C ARG A 54 -15.27 16.53 -0.21
N ASN A 55 -14.82 16.72 1.03
CA ASN A 55 -14.84 17.99 1.74
C ASN A 55 -13.40 18.29 2.20
N PRO A 56 -12.53 18.76 1.29
CA PRO A 56 -11.15 19.06 1.64
C PRO A 56 -11.12 20.13 2.72
N SER A 57 -10.35 19.88 3.77
CA SER A 57 -10.09 20.81 4.86
C SER A 57 -8.60 21.10 4.94
N ARG A 58 -8.23 22.12 5.72
CA ARG A 58 -6.82 22.42 6.01
C ARG A 58 -6.15 21.29 6.80
N ASP A 59 -6.92 20.53 7.55
CA ASP A 59 -6.39 19.51 8.46
C ASP A 59 -6.17 18.16 7.75
N ASN A 60 -6.95 17.86 6.71
CA ASN A 60 -6.83 16.61 5.94
C ASN A 60 -6.15 16.79 4.58
N TRP A 61 -5.83 18.03 4.19
CA TRP A 61 -5.19 18.37 2.91
C TRP A 61 -5.86 17.73 1.67
N GLY A 62 -7.16 17.43 1.75
CA GLY A 62 -7.91 16.78 0.68
C GLY A 62 -7.74 15.26 0.59
N VAL A 63 -7.15 14.60 1.59
CA VAL A 63 -7.02 13.15 1.70
C VAL A 63 -7.83 12.64 2.91
N ASP A 64 -8.67 11.62 2.71
CA ASP A 64 -9.27 10.88 3.81
C ASP A 64 -8.79 9.43 3.79
N PHE A 65 -8.74 8.80 4.96
CA PHE A 65 -8.59 7.36 5.08
C PHE A 65 -9.95 6.71 5.39
N LEU A 66 -10.24 5.61 4.70
CA LEU A 66 -11.42 4.79 4.86
C LEU A 66 -11.01 3.40 5.32
N GLU A 67 -11.46 3.00 6.49
CA GLU A 67 -11.33 1.63 6.96
C GLU A 67 -12.56 0.80 6.55
N ILE A 68 -12.31 -0.32 5.88
CA ILE A 68 -13.32 -1.30 5.50
C ILE A 68 -13.09 -2.55 6.35
N PRO A 69 -13.96 -2.86 7.32
CA PRO A 69 -13.84 -4.08 8.09
C PRO A 69 -14.14 -5.28 7.19
N GLY A 70 -13.34 -6.32 7.36
CA GLY A 70 -13.47 -7.57 6.63
C GLY A 70 -14.64 -8.45 7.10
N PRO A 71 -14.78 -9.63 6.48
CA PRO A 71 -13.92 -10.14 5.40
C PRO A 71 -14.14 -9.40 4.08
N VAL A 72 -13.05 -9.08 3.40
CA VAL A 72 -13.08 -8.46 2.07
C VAL A 72 -12.16 -9.18 1.11
N GLN A 73 -12.62 -9.32 -0.13
CA GLN A 73 -11.78 -9.73 -1.25
C GLN A 73 -11.17 -8.49 -1.90
N VAL A 74 -9.90 -8.57 -2.24
CA VAL A 74 -9.13 -7.48 -2.82
C VAL A 74 -8.49 -7.91 -4.12
N SER A 75 -8.52 -7.02 -5.10
CA SER A 75 -7.66 -7.05 -6.29
C SER A 75 -6.93 -5.72 -6.40
N ALA A 76 -5.62 -5.75 -6.65
CA ALA A 76 -4.78 -4.57 -6.73
C ALA A 76 -3.79 -4.66 -7.90
N THR A 77 -3.55 -3.52 -8.54
CA THR A 77 -2.52 -3.33 -9.56
C THR A 77 -1.87 -1.98 -9.37
N GLY A 78 -0.63 -1.79 -9.78
CA GLY A 78 -0.04 -0.47 -9.75
C GLY A 78 1.48 -0.47 -9.81
N ILE A 79 2.08 0.56 -9.24
CA ILE A 79 3.53 0.76 -9.29
C ILE A 79 4.13 0.68 -7.90
N LEU A 80 5.34 0.16 -7.84
CA LEU A 80 6.14 0.04 -6.63
C LEU A 80 7.59 0.41 -6.94
N GLY A 81 8.35 0.69 -5.90
CA GLY A 81 9.78 0.92 -6.01
C GLY A 81 10.33 1.53 -4.75
N THR A 82 11.55 2.04 -4.81
CA THR A 82 12.22 2.71 -3.69
C THR A 82 12.61 4.11 -4.11
N GLY A 83 12.25 5.10 -3.29
CA GLY A 83 12.67 6.48 -3.46
C GLY A 83 13.99 6.77 -2.75
N TRP A 84 14.61 7.86 -3.18
CA TRP A 84 15.77 8.44 -2.51
C TRP A 84 15.45 9.87 -2.09
N VAL A 85 15.57 10.15 -0.79
CA VAL A 85 15.59 11.51 -0.26
C VAL A 85 17.01 11.82 0.23
N PRO A 86 17.68 12.82 -0.38
CA PRO A 86 18.98 13.28 0.10
C PRO A 86 18.91 13.74 1.56
N GLU A 87 19.91 13.36 2.35
CA GLU A 87 20.02 13.68 3.79
C GLU A 87 20.05 15.20 4.08
N ASN A 88 20.41 16.01 3.08
CA ASN A 88 20.58 17.46 3.21
C ASN A 88 19.46 18.28 2.56
N LEU A 89 18.27 17.71 2.39
CA LEU A 89 17.14 18.51 1.95
C LEU A 89 16.71 19.48 3.07
N PRO A 90 16.42 20.75 2.74
CA PRO A 90 15.81 21.64 3.71
C PRO A 90 14.52 20.98 4.21
N PRO A 91 14.23 21.05 5.53
CA PRO A 91 13.02 20.46 6.05
C PRO A 91 11.82 21.04 5.29
N PRO A 92 10.80 20.21 4.99
CA PRO A 92 9.60 20.72 4.35
C PRO A 92 9.07 21.91 5.17
N PRO A 93 8.47 22.93 4.52
CA PRO A 93 7.89 24.05 5.25
C PRO A 93 6.95 23.52 6.33
N ALA A 94 6.93 24.11 7.53
CA ALA A 94 6.17 23.58 8.68
C ALA A 94 4.69 23.28 8.38
N SER A 95 4.11 23.93 7.36
CA SER A 95 2.77 23.62 6.84
C SER A 95 2.63 22.24 6.19
N HIS A 96 3.71 21.51 5.93
CA HIS A 96 3.77 20.21 5.25
C HIS A 96 4.36 19.09 6.12
N CYS A 97 4.70 19.39 7.39
CA CYS A 97 5.40 18.45 8.29
C CYS A 97 4.48 17.57 9.15
N ASN A 98 3.16 17.61 8.96
CA ASN A 98 2.24 16.78 9.72
C ASN A 98 2.03 15.46 8.95
N TYR A 99 2.85 14.44 9.25
CA TYR A 99 2.65 13.05 8.79
C TYR A 99 1.64 12.33 9.71
N PRO A 100 0.80 11.40 9.20
CA PRO A 100 1.15 10.40 8.19
C PRO A 100 0.26 10.45 6.94
N ASP A 101 0.77 11.00 5.83
CA ASP A 101 -0.07 11.20 4.65
C ASP A 101 0.71 11.01 3.34
N THR A 102 0.83 9.78 2.85
CA THR A 102 1.10 9.56 1.42
C THR A 102 -0.16 9.17 0.69
N GLY A 103 -0.95 10.20 0.40
CA GLY A 103 -1.87 10.17 -0.73
C GLY A 103 -1.47 10.86 -2.00
N PHE A 104 -0.16 11.00 -2.21
CA PHE A 104 0.52 11.90 -3.15
C PHE A 104 0.79 13.32 -2.58
N GLY A 105 1.19 13.41 -1.31
CA GLY A 105 1.91 14.57 -0.72
C GLY A 105 3.39 14.23 -0.47
N PRO A 106 4.27 15.19 -0.06
CA PRO A 106 5.73 14.99 0.03
C PRO A 106 6.02 13.71 0.79
N GLY A 107 6.50 12.72 0.06
CA GLY A 107 6.60 11.35 0.54
C GLY A 107 7.43 11.30 1.81
N GLY A 108 6.91 10.56 2.79
CA GLY A 108 7.60 10.13 4.00
C GLY A 108 8.66 9.13 3.58
N PHE A 109 9.61 9.62 2.78
CA PHE A 109 10.85 8.97 2.50
C PHE A 109 11.73 9.25 3.71
N GLU A 110 11.86 8.28 4.60
CA GLU A 110 12.78 8.34 5.72
C GLU A 110 14.15 7.87 5.25
N GLY A 111 14.78 8.68 4.40
CA GLY A 111 16.14 8.45 3.92
C GLY A 111 16.23 7.58 2.66
N GLN A 112 17.33 6.82 2.57
CA GLN A 112 17.63 5.99 1.40
C GLN A 112 16.78 4.71 1.39
N ASP A 113 16.42 4.26 0.19
CA ASP A 113 15.66 3.01 -0.04
C ASP A 113 14.26 2.93 0.61
N THR A 114 13.61 4.08 0.87
CA THR A 114 12.23 4.04 1.38
C THR A 114 11.27 3.63 0.27
N PRO A 115 10.47 2.56 0.44
CA PRO A 115 9.58 2.09 -0.60
C PRO A 115 8.45 3.08 -0.88
N TYR A 116 8.03 3.16 -2.13
CA TYR A 116 6.81 3.84 -2.55
C TYR A 116 5.87 2.84 -3.18
N PHE A 117 4.58 2.99 -2.89
CA PHE A 117 3.52 2.15 -3.45
C PHE A 117 2.37 3.03 -3.91
N LYS A 118 1.93 2.82 -5.16
CA LYS A 118 0.67 3.38 -5.66
C LYS A 118 -0.11 2.26 -6.32
N PHE A 119 -1.17 1.82 -5.64
CA PHE A 119 -2.04 0.78 -6.14
C PHE A 119 -3.44 1.32 -6.42
N ASN A 120 -3.99 0.88 -7.55
CA ASN A 120 -5.41 0.93 -7.82
C ASN A 120 -6.00 -0.35 -7.24
N THR A 121 -6.78 -0.19 -6.17
CA THR A 121 -7.31 -1.31 -5.39
C THR A 121 -8.82 -1.35 -5.52
N THR A 122 -9.34 -2.52 -5.89
CA THR A 122 -10.78 -2.83 -5.83
C THR A 122 -11.03 -3.71 -4.62
N VAL A 123 -11.97 -3.30 -3.77
CA VAL A 123 -12.35 -4.03 -2.56
C VAL A 123 -13.80 -4.45 -2.67
N THR A 124 -14.06 -5.75 -2.53
CA THR A 124 -15.41 -6.32 -2.53
C THR A 124 -15.70 -6.89 -1.16
N LYS A 125 -16.73 -6.35 -0.49
CA LYS A 125 -17.17 -6.84 0.81
C LYS A 125 -18.17 -7.98 0.63
N CYS A 126 -17.94 -9.10 1.31
CA CYS A 126 -18.95 -10.14 1.45
C CYS A 126 -20.06 -9.62 2.38
N LEU A 127 -21.31 -9.59 1.91
CA LEU A 127 -22.46 -9.11 2.68
C LEU A 127 -22.95 -10.11 3.76
N ARG A 128 -22.28 -11.27 3.86
CA ARG A 128 -22.67 -12.38 4.72
C ARG A 128 -21.54 -12.68 5.71
N ASP A 129 -21.59 -11.99 6.84
CA ASP A 129 -20.65 -12.18 7.94
C ASP A 129 -20.75 -13.60 8.57
N ASP A 130 -21.86 -14.32 8.30
CA ASP A 130 -22.14 -15.68 8.78
C ASP A 130 -21.43 -16.79 7.99
N LEU A 131 -20.78 -16.47 6.86
CA LEU A 131 -20.09 -17.43 6.00
C LEU A 131 -18.56 -17.39 6.14
N TRP A 132 -18.03 -16.48 6.96
CA TRP A 132 -16.60 -16.40 7.23
C TRP A 132 -16.24 -17.19 8.48
N PRO A 133 -15.31 -18.15 8.41
CA PRO A 133 -14.93 -18.87 9.61
C PRO A 133 -14.36 -17.87 10.63
N PRO A 134 -14.79 -17.91 11.91
CA PRO A 134 -14.04 -17.23 12.96
C PRO A 134 -12.61 -17.76 12.88
N ALA A 135 -11.61 -16.87 12.91
CA ALA A 135 -10.19 -17.18 12.72
C ALA A 135 -9.76 -18.47 13.43
N ALA A 136 -9.95 -19.60 12.75
CA ALA A 136 -9.48 -20.90 13.17
C ALA A 136 -8.12 -21.00 12.51
N GLY A 137 -7.07 -21.00 13.34
CA GLY A 137 -5.70 -21.14 12.90
C GLY A 137 -5.58 -22.26 11.88
N PHE A 138 -5.15 -21.91 10.68
CA PHE A 138 -4.69 -22.88 9.72
C PHE A 138 -3.28 -23.30 10.17
N THR A 139 -3.22 -24.37 10.95
CA THR A 139 -2.04 -25.23 11.03
C THR A 139 -2.15 -26.24 9.89
N GLY A 140 -1.28 -26.13 8.89
CA GLY A 140 -1.14 -27.08 7.79
C GLY A 140 0.09 -26.76 6.98
#